data_AF-A0A836G394-F1
#
_entry.id   AF-A0A836G394-F1
#
_cell.length_a   1.000
_cell.length_b   1.000
_cell.length_c   1.000
_cell.angle_alpha   90.00
_cell.angle_beta   90.00
_cell.angle_gamma   90.00
#
_symmetry.space_group_name_H-M   'P 1'
#
loop_
_entity.id
_entity.type
_entity.pdbx_description
1 polymer ?
#
loop_
_entity_poly.entity_id
_entity_poly.type
_entity_poly.pdbx_seq_one_letter_code
_entity_poly.pdbx_strand_id
1 'polypeptide(L)'
;MAGTFTASSEELRRTRRYLAEVIDECVFVERQRDLTERRLSSQLETQRALVDELFAVLRDMCQYTFVMEDAILPALRRTLPASSPAHQKLLELRVRMRDALMRLRECCGTGGDEEAFIPATPRASSCAKAAVVPVVLPAAETDAGSEVIRRLFEREARLLEALDRATVRIEATRAGTRTEQSEVEALRARIDELSHLVGSGTIRSLKTAPAASAPPGLTAAAQAHLDASPSTAHFADAQLRAYEKTVQALNSELSLLHENYSALSHARTREADMMKQHMADTQRKHEDQIAECDAVLGRISLELEQLIQENAQLKHKLRMVSARQ
;
A
#
# COMPACT_ATOMS: atom_id res chain seq x y z
N MET A 1 4.89 -72.18 11.53
CA MET A 1 4.84 -71.01 10.61
C MET A 1 3.71 -70.02 10.94
N ALA A 2 3.24 -69.92 12.18
CA ALA A 2 2.12 -69.03 12.54
C ALA A 2 2.57 -67.63 13.05
N GLY A 3 3.81 -67.50 13.55
CA GLY A 3 4.29 -66.27 14.21
C GLY A 3 4.80 -65.14 13.29
N THR A 4 5.08 -65.43 12.02
CA THR A 4 5.55 -64.40 11.05
C THR A 4 4.40 -63.59 10.48
N PHE A 5 3.22 -64.20 10.33
CA PHE A 5 1.99 -63.54 9.88
C PHE A 5 1.42 -62.56 10.92
N THR A 6 1.62 -62.84 12.21
CA THR A 6 1.15 -61.96 13.29
C THR A 6 2.02 -60.71 13.41
N ALA A 7 3.34 -60.84 13.25
CA ALA A 7 4.27 -59.71 13.28
C ALA A 7 4.07 -58.75 12.09
N SER A 8 3.93 -59.28 10.87
CA SER A 8 3.66 -58.46 9.68
C SER A 8 2.28 -57.79 9.74
N SER A 9 1.27 -58.46 10.30
CA SER A 9 -0.05 -57.86 10.54
C SER A 9 -0.01 -56.73 11.57
N GLU A 10 0.88 -56.79 12.56
CA GLU A 10 1.00 -55.78 13.59
C GLU A 10 1.79 -54.55 13.10
N GLU A 11 2.84 -54.75 12.32
CA GLU A 11 3.54 -53.68 11.60
C GLU A 11 2.60 -52.93 10.66
N LEU A 12 1.79 -53.65 9.88
CA LEU A 12 0.76 -53.06 9.02
C LEU A 12 -0.26 -52.23 9.80
N ARG A 13 -0.62 -52.66 11.02
CA ARG A 13 -1.51 -51.88 11.91
C ARG A 13 -0.83 -50.61 12.43
N ARG A 14 0.46 -50.67 12.76
CA ARG A 14 1.24 -49.50 13.22
C ARG A 14 1.44 -48.49 12.09
N THR A 15 1.82 -48.92 10.89
CA THR A 15 1.96 -48.03 9.74
C THR A 15 0.63 -47.42 9.34
N ARG A 16 -0.47 -48.18 9.39
CA ARG A 16 -1.82 -47.64 9.16
C ARG A 16 -2.20 -46.57 10.19
N ARG A 17 -1.85 -46.76 11.47
CA ARG A 17 -2.10 -45.77 12.52
C ARG A 17 -1.25 -44.51 12.32
N TYR A 18 0.04 -44.67 12.03
CA TYR A 18 0.94 -43.56 11.75
C TYR A 18 0.50 -42.75 10.52
N LEU A 19 0.13 -43.43 9.42
CA LEU A 19 -0.39 -42.75 8.23
C LEU A 19 -1.70 -42.01 8.53
N ALA A 20 -2.58 -42.56 9.36
CA ALA A 20 -3.78 -41.86 9.79
C ALA A 20 -3.45 -40.59 10.59
N GLU A 21 -2.50 -40.66 11.53
CA GLU A 21 -2.03 -39.51 12.30
C GLU A 21 -1.41 -38.42 11.41
N VAL A 22 -0.57 -38.80 10.43
CA VAL A 22 0.02 -37.85 9.48
C VAL A 22 -1.05 -37.21 8.59
N ILE A 23 -2.03 -38.00 8.11
CA ILE A 23 -3.14 -37.47 7.32
C ILE A 23 -3.95 -36.47 8.14
N ASP A 24 -4.26 -36.79 9.40
CA ASP A 24 -5.01 -35.89 10.29
C ASP A 24 -4.24 -34.58 10.53
N GLU A 25 -2.92 -34.65 10.72
CA GLU A 25 -2.06 -33.46 10.88
C GLU A 25 -2.00 -32.64 9.59
N CYS A 26 -1.84 -33.27 8.42
CA CYS A 26 -1.87 -32.57 7.13
C CYS A 26 -3.21 -31.86 6.91
N VAL A 27 -4.34 -32.51 7.19
CA VAL A 27 -5.68 -31.92 7.09
C VAL A 27 -5.83 -30.75 8.07
N PHE A 28 -5.28 -30.87 9.27
CA PHE A 28 -5.28 -29.78 10.24
C PHE A 28 -4.50 -28.57 9.73
N VAL A 29 -3.28 -28.77 9.22
CA VAL A 29 -2.43 -27.71 8.66
C VAL A 29 -3.09 -27.05 7.44
N GLU A 30 -3.70 -27.82 6.53
CA GLU A 30 -4.45 -27.28 5.39
C GLU A 30 -5.63 -26.41 5.85
N ARG A 31 -6.40 -26.86 6.84
CA ARG A 31 -7.50 -26.06 7.40
C ARG A 31 -7.00 -24.77 8.05
N GLN A 32 -5.87 -24.81 8.76
CA GLN A 32 -5.27 -23.60 9.33
C GLN A 32 -4.77 -22.64 8.24
N ARG A 33 -4.18 -23.17 7.16
CA ARG A 33 -3.78 -22.38 6.00
C ARG A 33 -4.99 -21.70 5.36
N ASP A 34 -6.06 -22.44 5.08
CA ASP A 34 -7.25 -21.89 4.44
C ASP A 34 -7.95 -20.83 5.30
N LEU A 35 -7.94 -21.01 6.63
CA LEU A 35 -8.47 -20.00 7.56
C LEU A 35 -7.62 -18.72 7.58
N THR A 36 -6.29 -18.87 7.58
CA THR A 36 -5.38 -17.72 7.54
C THR A 36 -5.45 -17.00 6.20
N GLU A 37 -5.55 -17.73 5.09
CA GLU A 37 -5.75 -17.16 3.75
C GLU A 37 -7.05 -16.34 3.70
N ARG A 38 -8.19 -16.91 4.14
CA ARG A 38 -9.46 -16.17 4.17
C ARG A 38 -9.39 -14.91 5.04
N ARG A 39 -8.73 -15.00 6.20
CA ARG A 39 -8.52 -13.84 7.08
C ARG A 39 -7.71 -12.76 6.35
N LEU A 40 -6.57 -13.10 5.77
CA LEU A 40 -5.70 -12.17 5.04
C LEU A 40 -6.42 -11.56 3.83
N SER A 41 -7.16 -12.36 3.05
CA SER A 41 -7.97 -11.86 1.94
C SER A 41 -9.01 -10.85 2.41
N SER A 42 -9.74 -11.14 3.49
CA SER A 42 -10.73 -10.20 4.04
C SER A 42 -10.10 -8.91 4.57
N GLN A 43 -8.88 -8.99 5.13
CA GLN A 43 -8.12 -7.82 5.56
C GLN A 43 -7.67 -6.97 4.36
N LEU A 44 -7.16 -7.60 3.31
CA LEU A 44 -6.76 -6.91 2.08
C LEU A 44 -7.95 -6.22 1.42
N GLU A 45 -9.11 -6.88 1.36
CA GLU A 45 -10.36 -6.27 0.86
C GLU A 45 -10.78 -5.06 1.71
N THR A 46 -10.69 -5.17 3.04
CA THR A 46 -11.01 -4.06 3.95
C THR A 46 -10.03 -2.89 3.79
N GLN A 47 -8.73 -3.18 3.63
CA GLN A 47 -7.72 -2.16 3.37
C GLN A 47 -7.92 -1.49 2.01
N ARG A 48 -8.26 -2.26 0.98
CA ARG A 48 -8.57 -1.73 -0.35
C ARG A 48 -9.78 -0.80 -0.30
N ALA A 49 -10.86 -1.21 0.38
CA ALA A 49 -12.03 -0.36 0.55
C ALA A 49 -11.70 0.95 1.29
N LEU A 50 -10.85 0.90 2.32
CA LEU A 50 -10.38 2.10 3.02
C LEU A 50 -9.58 3.03 2.09
N VAL A 51 -8.70 2.47 1.26
CA VAL A 51 -7.93 3.25 0.29
C VAL A 51 -8.85 3.93 -0.73
N ASP A 52 -9.83 3.21 -1.27
CA ASP A 52 -10.80 3.75 -2.23
C ASP A 52 -11.63 4.89 -1.60
N GLU A 53 -12.02 4.76 -0.33
CA GLU A 53 -12.71 5.81 0.41
C GLU A 53 -11.84 7.05 0.65
N LEU A 54 -10.56 6.86 0.99
CA LEU A 54 -9.62 7.96 1.16
C LEU A 54 -9.39 8.71 -0.16
N PHE A 55 -9.34 8.01 -1.29
CA PHE A 55 -9.30 8.64 -2.61
C PHE A 55 -10.57 9.43 -2.91
N ALA A 56 -11.75 8.93 -2.52
CA ALA A 56 -13.00 9.65 -2.67
C ALA A 56 -12.99 10.96 -1.84
N VAL A 57 -12.55 10.92 -0.58
CA VAL A 57 -12.39 12.11 0.28
C VAL A 57 -11.40 13.10 -0.33
N LEU A 58 -10.26 12.60 -0.84
CA LEU A 58 -9.25 13.44 -1.47
C LEU A 58 -9.81 14.16 -2.71
N ARG A 59 -10.56 13.44 -3.55
CA ARG A 59 -11.23 14.02 -4.71
C ARG A 59 -12.23 15.11 -4.30
N ASP A 60 -13.02 14.87 -3.25
CA ASP A 60 -13.97 15.85 -2.74
C ASP A 60 -13.27 17.10 -2.20
N MET A 61 -12.11 16.95 -1.53
CA MET A 61 -11.26 18.09 -1.13
C MET A 61 -10.74 18.87 -2.34
N CYS A 62 -10.23 18.18 -3.36
CA CYS A 62 -9.73 18.83 -4.57
C CYS A 62 -10.84 19.64 -5.27
N GLN A 63 -12.04 19.08 -5.35
CA GLN A 63 -13.19 19.77 -5.94
C GLN A 63 -13.66 20.96 -5.10
N TYR A 64 -13.72 20.82 -3.77
CA TYR A 64 -14.02 21.93 -2.86
C TYR A 64 -13.02 23.07 -3.04
N THR A 65 -11.73 22.72 -3.06
CA THR A 65 -10.62 23.64 -3.23
C THR A 65 -10.69 24.37 -4.58
N PHE A 66 -11.05 23.67 -5.65
CA PHE A 66 -11.24 24.28 -6.95
C PHE A 66 -12.38 25.32 -6.95
N VAL A 67 -13.52 25.01 -6.34
CA VAL A 67 -14.64 25.96 -6.23
C VAL A 67 -14.23 27.20 -5.41
N MET A 68 -13.47 27.00 -4.33
CA MET A 68 -12.89 28.11 -3.56
C MET A 68 -11.96 28.97 -4.42
N GLU A 69 -11.08 28.37 -5.24
CA GLU A 69 -10.14 29.08 -6.12
C GLU A 69 -10.81 29.82 -7.27
N ASP A 70 -11.82 29.23 -7.90
CA ASP A 70 -12.41 29.73 -9.14
C ASP A 70 -13.54 30.72 -8.87
N ALA A 71 -14.40 30.45 -7.89
CA ALA A 71 -15.58 31.27 -7.64
C ALA A 71 -15.35 32.35 -6.58
N ILE A 72 -14.69 32.03 -5.46
CA ILE A 72 -14.63 32.92 -4.29
C ILE A 72 -13.37 33.80 -4.33
N LEU A 73 -12.22 33.20 -4.62
CA LEU A 73 -10.93 33.88 -4.60
C LEU A 73 -10.88 35.12 -5.51
N PRO A 74 -11.45 35.10 -6.73
CA PRO A 74 -11.51 36.29 -7.58
C PRO A 74 -12.44 37.36 -7.03
N ALA A 75 -13.57 36.98 -6.42
CA ALA A 75 -14.49 37.92 -5.78
C ALA A 75 -13.82 38.63 -4.59
N LEU A 76 -13.17 37.87 -3.70
CA LEU A 76 -12.42 38.43 -2.56
C LEU A 76 -11.25 39.32 -2.99
N ARG A 77 -10.57 38.99 -4.09
CA ARG A 77 -9.49 39.83 -4.63
C ARG A 77 -9.98 41.14 -5.21
N ARG A 78 -11.22 41.20 -5.71
CA ARG A 78 -11.82 42.45 -6.21
C ARG A 78 -12.29 43.35 -5.07
N THR A 79 -12.69 42.78 -3.93
CA THR A 79 -13.19 43.54 -2.78
C THR A 79 -12.10 43.96 -1.80
N LEU A 80 -11.00 43.21 -1.72
CA LEU A 80 -9.89 43.51 -0.80
C LEU A 80 -8.85 44.44 -1.45
N PRO A 81 -8.47 45.55 -0.79
CA PRO A 81 -7.38 46.41 -1.26
C PRO A 81 -6.06 45.62 -1.40
N ALA A 82 -5.30 45.86 -2.46
CA ALA A 82 -4.02 45.19 -2.69
C ALA A 82 -2.98 45.47 -1.58
N SER A 83 -3.12 46.59 -0.87
CA SER A 83 -2.29 46.96 0.29
C SER A 83 -2.72 46.30 1.60
N SER A 84 -3.83 45.54 1.61
CA SER A 84 -4.33 44.88 2.81
C SER A 84 -3.46 43.66 3.15
N PRO A 85 -3.06 43.48 4.43
CA PRO A 85 -2.38 42.25 4.86
C PRO A 85 -3.25 41.01 4.67
N ALA A 86 -4.58 41.16 4.62
CA ALA A 86 -5.49 40.07 4.29
C ALA A 86 -5.33 39.62 2.83
N HIS A 87 -5.09 40.55 1.90
CA HIS A 87 -4.86 40.23 0.48
C HIS A 87 -3.56 39.40 0.31
N GLN A 88 -2.51 39.76 1.04
CA GLN A 88 -1.22 39.06 1.02
C GLN A 88 -1.33 37.65 1.60
N LYS A 89 -1.99 37.50 2.77
CA LYS A 89 -2.26 36.17 3.37
C LYS A 89 -3.07 35.26 2.45
N LEU A 90 -4.04 35.82 1.72
CA LEU A 90 -4.90 35.06 0.82
C LEU A 90 -4.12 34.53 -0.40
N LEU A 91 -3.17 35.31 -0.92
CA LEU A 91 -2.23 34.86 -1.96
C LEU A 91 -1.28 33.78 -1.45
N GLU A 92 -0.72 33.93 -0.25
CA GLU A 92 0.14 32.91 0.37
C GLU A 92 -0.59 31.58 0.59
N LEU A 93 -1.82 31.63 1.11
CA LEU A 93 -2.67 30.44 1.29
C LEU A 93 -2.93 29.75 -0.04
N ARG A 94 -3.24 30.52 -1.10
CA ARG A 94 -3.44 29.98 -2.45
C ARG A 94 -2.20 29.25 -2.98
N VAL A 95 -1.02 29.85 -2.83
CA VAL A 95 0.25 29.23 -3.26
C VAL A 95 0.49 27.92 -2.50
N ARG A 96 0.41 27.95 -1.16
CA ARG A 96 0.58 26.76 -0.33
C ARG A 96 -0.41 25.64 -0.67
N MET A 97 -1.65 26.01 -0.99
CA MET A 97 -2.71 25.08 -1.34
C MET A 97 -2.44 24.43 -2.69
N ARG A 98 -1.99 25.19 -3.69
CA ARG A 98 -1.54 24.65 -4.99
C ARG A 98 -0.32 23.75 -4.85
N ASP A 99 0.65 24.14 -4.05
CA ASP A 99 1.83 23.31 -3.78
C ASP A 99 1.43 21.99 -3.10
N ALA A 100 0.47 22.02 -2.17
CA ALA A 100 -0.06 20.82 -1.54
C ALA A 100 -0.78 19.90 -2.54
N LEU A 101 -1.61 20.46 -3.42
CA LEU A 101 -2.30 19.70 -4.48
C LEU A 101 -1.32 19.12 -5.51
N MET A 102 -0.28 19.87 -5.88
CA MET A 102 0.77 19.39 -6.79
C MET A 102 1.57 18.24 -6.16
N ARG A 103 1.96 18.36 -4.89
CA ARG A 103 2.60 17.25 -4.15
C ARG A 103 1.71 16.02 -4.05
N LEU A 104 0.41 16.20 -3.81
CA LEU A 104 -0.55 15.10 -3.80
C LEU A 104 -0.61 14.41 -5.17
N ARG A 105 -0.61 15.18 -6.27
CA ARG A 105 -0.57 14.66 -7.64
C ARG A 105 0.71 13.87 -7.92
N GLU A 106 1.86 14.38 -7.49
CA GLU A 106 3.16 13.70 -7.63
C GLU A 106 3.20 12.39 -6.84
N CYS A 107 2.60 12.34 -5.66
CA CYS A 107 2.54 11.13 -4.84
C CYS A 107 1.58 10.05 -5.36
N CYS A 108 0.51 10.42 -6.06
CA CYS A 108 -0.51 9.48 -6.52
C CYS A 108 -0.13 8.69 -7.79
N GLY A 109 0.94 9.07 -8.50
CA GLY A 109 1.43 8.35 -9.69
C GLY A 109 0.49 8.44 -10.89
N THR A 110 1.06 8.40 -12.09
CA THR A 110 0.41 8.45 -13.41
C THR A 110 -0.32 7.13 -13.76
N GLY A 111 -1.10 6.61 -12.82
CA GLY A 111 -1.87 5.38 -12.96
C GLY A 111 -3.36 5.66 -13.19
N GLY A 112 -3.74 5.92 -14.44
CA GLY A 112 -5.05 5.54 -14.97
C GLY A 112 -6.23 6.53 -14.93
N ASP A 113 -6.30 7.49 -14.01
CA ASP A 113 -7.46 8.40 -13.89
C ASP A 113 -7.04 9.88 -13.82
N GLU A 114 -6.22 10.34 -14.78
CA GLU A 114 -5.83 11.76 -14.87
C GLU A 114 -7.03 12.71 -15.07
N GLU A 115 -8.19 12.22 -15.52
CA GLU A 115 -9.41 13.02 -15.64
C GLU A 115 -10.18 13.21 -14.32
N ALA A 116 -9.94 12.41 -13.27
CA ALA A 116 -10.75 12.45 -12.05
C ALA A 116 -10.48 13.67 -11.15
N PHE A 117 -9.32 14.31 -11.31
CA PHE A 117 -8.88 15.44 -10.47
C PHE A 117 -8.88 16.79 -11.19
N ILE A 118 -9.22 16.84 -12.49
CA ILE A 118 -9.28 18.07 -13.25
C ILE A 118 -10.76 18.45 -13.48
N PRO A 119 -11.32 19.43 -12.75
CA PRO A 119 -12.50 20.10 -13.23
C PRO A 119 -12.10 20.87 -14.50
N ALA A 120 -12.72 20.51 -15.63
CA ALA A 120 -12.55 21.20 -16.90
C ALA A 120 -12.65 22.71 -16.66
N THR A 121 -11.56 23.42 -16.91
CA THR A 121 -11.51 24.87 -16.80
C THR A 121 -12.53 25.46 -17.78
N PRO A 122 -13.52 26.25 -17.31
CA PRO A 122 -14.31 27.05 -18.23
C PRO A 122 -13.33 28.06 -18.83
N ARG A 123 -13.05 27.92 -20.12
CA ARG A 123 -12.38 28.97 -20.91
C ARG A 123 -13.07 30.29 -20.60
N ALA A 124 -12.32 31.20 -19.96
CA ALA A 124 -12.76 32.56 -19.74
C ALA A 124 -13.16 33.18 -21.08
N SER A 125 -14.45 33.50 -21.23
CA SER A 125 -14.91 34.38 -22.30
C SER A 125 -14.35 35.78 -22.05
N SER A 126 -13.32 36.11 -22.83
CA SER A 126 -12.83 37.46 -23.05
C SER A 126 -13.94 38.37 -23.58
N CYS A 127 -14.23 39.49 -22.91
CA CYS A 127 -14.19 40.84 -23.50
C CYS A 127 -14.59 41.92 -22.48
N ALA A 128 -13.78 42.98 -22.38
CA ALA A 128 -14.16 44.40 -22.34
C ALA A 128 -13.30 45.22 -21.36
N LYS A 129 -12.58 46.19 -21.93
CA LYS A 129 -11.81 47.24 -21.23
C LYS A 129 -12.73 48.36 -20.74
N ALA A 130 -12.32 48.92 -19.61
CA ALA A 130 -12.43 50.33 -19.18
C ALA A 130 -13.82 50.93 -18.88
N ALA A 131 -14.08 51.19 -17.60
CA ALA A 131 -14.28 52.54 -17.04
C ALA A 131 -14.66 52.42 -15.55
N VAL A 132 -14.09 53.30 -14.71
CA VAL A 132 -14.51 53.48 -13.32
C VAL A 132 -15.89 54.16 -13.35
N VAL A 133 -16.93 53.38 -13.11
CA VAL A 133 -18.28 53.84 -12.78
C VAL A 133 -18.71 53.04 -11.54
N PRO A 134 -19.30 53.65 -10.51
CA PRO A 134 -19.82 52.90 -9.36
C PRO A 134 -20.96 52.00 -9.86
N VAL A 135 -20.68 50.70 -9.93
CA VAL A 135 -21.65 49.68 -10.31
C VAL A 135 -22.64 49.53 -9.16
N VAL A 136 -23.86 50.02 -9.40
CA VAL A 136 -25.05 49.48 -8.74
C VAL A 136 -25.14 48.01 -9.17
N LEU A 137 -24.94 47.10 -8.22
CA LEU A 137 -25.00 45.65 -8.46
C LEU A 137 -26.39 45.28 -8.99
N PRO A 138 -26.51 44.64 -10.17
CA PRO A 138 -27.78 44.08 -10.62
C PRO A 138 -28.14 42.86 -9.76
N ALA A 139 -29.41 42.75 -9.38
CA ALA A 139 -29.96 41.71 -8.48
C ALA A 139 -29.71 40.25 -8.92
N ALA A 140 -29.27 40.00 -10.16
CA ALA A 140 -28.92 38.68 -10.66
C ALA A 140 -27.54 38.17 -10.17
N GLU A 141 -26.62 39.06 -9.80
CA GLU A 141 -25.29 38.67 -9.28
C GLU A 141 -25.34 38.23 -7.81
N THR A 142 -26.30 38.76 -7.04
CA THR A 142 -26.55 38.37 -5.64
C THR A 142 -27.09 36.96 -5.51
N ASP A 143 -27.96 36.53 -6.43
CA ASP A 143 -28.51 35.16 -6.43
C ASP A 143 -27.43 34.13 -6.80
N ALA A 144 -26.60 34.42 -7.81
CA ALA A 144 -25.48 33.56 -8.19
C ALA A 144 -24.43 33.42 -7.06
N GLY A 145 -24.14 34.51 -6.35
CA GLY A 145 -23.24 34.48 -5.18
C GLY A 145 -23.81 33.66 -4.02
N SER A 146 -25.09 33.80 -3.73
CA SER A 146 -25.76 33.03 -2.66
C SER A 146 -25.79 31.52 -2.94
N GLU A 147 -25.99 31.14 -4.20
CA GLU A 147 -25.99 29.74 -4.65
C GLU A 147 -24.59 29.11 -4.58
N VAL A 148 -23.54 29.87 -4.93
CA VAL A 148 -22.14 29.42 -4.77
C VAL A 148 -21.83 29.19 -3.29
N ILE A 149 -22.19 30.13 -2.42
CA ILE A 149 -21.98 30.03 -0.96
C ILE A 149 -22.75 28.83 -0.37
N ARG A 150 -24.01 28.62 -0.77
CA ARG A 150 -24.81 27.45 -0.37
C ARG A 150 -24.14 26.14 -0.78
N ARG A 151 -23.69 26.04 -2.04
CA ARG A 151 -22.98 24.85 -2.55
C ARG A 151 -21.67 24.59 -1.81
N LEU A 152 -20.96 25.63 -1.39
CA LEU A 152 -19.74 25.51 -0.61
C LEU A 152 -20.01 24.95 0.78
N PHE A 153 -20.99 25.49 1.51
CA PHE A 153 -21.36 24.97 2.83
C PHE A 153 -21.85 23.52 2.77
N GLU A 154 -22.65 23.17 1.75
CA GLU A 154 -23.09 21.79 1.55
C GLU A 154 -21.93 20.83 1.22
N ARG A 155 -20.88 21.33 0.56
CA ARG A 155 -19.71 20.54 0.19
C ARG A 155 -18.71 20.44 1.35
N GLU A 156 -18.60 21.50 2.16
CA GLU A 156 -17.89 21.50 3.43
C GLU A 156 -18.49 20.50 4.41
N ALA A 157 -19.82 20.51 4.59
CA ALA A 157 -20.51 19.56 5.46
C ALA A 157 -20.29 18.11 5.02
N ARG A 158 -20.42 17.83 3.71
CA ARG A 158 -20.14 16.50 3.14
C ARG A 158 -18.68 16.08 3.32
N LEU A 159 -17.75 17.02 3.13
CA LEU A 159 -16.33 16.75 3.29
C LEU A 159 -15.99 16.41 4.74
N LEU A 160 -16.50 17.20 5.70
CA LEU A 160 -16.29 16.94 7.13
C LEU A 160 -16.85 15.57 7.54
N GLU A 161 -18.04 15.23 7.07
CA GLU A 161 -18.66 13.92 7.35
C GLU A 161 -17.85 12.76 6.73
N ALA A 162 -17.33 12.95 5.50
CA ALA A 162 -16.51 11.95 4.84
C ALA A 162 -15.13 11.79 5.52
N LEU A 163 -14.54 12.89 5.97
CA LEU A 163 -13.28 12.90 6.71
C LEU A 163 -13.42 12.22 8.08
N ASP A 164 -14.53 12.48 8.79
CA ASP A 164 -14.81 11.85 10.09
C ASP A 164 -14.98 10.33 9.94
N ARG A 165 -15.78 9.88 8.97
CA ARG A 165 -15.91 8.45 8.63
C ARG A 165 -14.58 7.79 8.29
N ALA A 166 -13.77 8.44 7.45
CA ALA A 166 -12.46 7.92 7.07
C ALA A 166 -11.50 7.83 8.27
N THR A 167 -11.54 8.84 9.15
CA THR A 167 -10.71 8.88 10.37
C THR A 167 -11.08 7.74 11.32
N VAL A 168 -12.38 7.54 11.60
CA VAL A 168 -12.87 6.44 12.43
C VAL A 168 -12.43 5.07 11.87
N ARG A 169 -12.47 4.89 10.54
CA ARG A 169 -12.02 3.64 9.90
C ARG A 169 -10.51 3.44 9.93
N ILE A 170 -9.72 4.51 9.77
CA ILE A 170 -8.25 4.45 9.94
C ILE A 170 -7.92 4.04 11.38
N GLU A 171 -8.60 4.61 12.37
CA GLU A 171 -8.38 4.29 13.77
C GLU A 171 -8.78 2.84 14.08
N ALA A 172 -9.91 2.36 13.55
CA ALA A 172 -10.35 0.98 13.70
C ALA A 172 -9.36 -0.02 13.09
N THR A 173 -8.87 0.23 11.87
CA THR A 173 -7.86 -0.62 11.21
C THR A 173 -6.52 -0.58 11.95
N ARG A 174 -6.12 0.58 12.48
CA ARG A 174 -4.91 0.71 13.31
C ARG A 174 -5.04 0.00 14.66
N ALA A 175 -6.22 -0.01 15.27
CA ALA A 175 -6.47 -0.76 16.50
C ALA A 175 -6.38 -2.28 16.24
N GLY A 176 -6.96 -2.77 15.14
CA GLY A 176 -6.89 -4.18 14.74
C GLY A 176 -5.46 -4.65 14.43
N THR A 177 -4.66 -3.85 13.73
CA THR A 177 -3.26 -4.23 13.46
C THR A 177 -2.40 -4.25 14.73
N ARG A 178 -2.65 -3.36 15.69
CA ARG A 178 -1.96 -3.36 16.99
C ARG A 178 -2.26 -4.60 17.82
N THR A 179 -3.52 -5.06 17.85
CA THR A 179 -3.87 -6.29 18.58
C THR A 179 -3.18 -7.50 17.97
N GLU A 180 -3.18 -7.60 16.64
CA GLU A 180 -2.51 -8.70 15.93
C GLU A 180 -0.99 -8.68 16.13
N GLN A 181 -0.40 -7.49 16.11
CA GLN A 181 1.03 -7.34 16.37
C GLN A 181 1.41 -7.77 17.79
N SER A 182 0.56 -7.46 18.79
CA SER A 182 0.78 -7.93 20.16
C SER A 182 0.63 -9.45 20.31
N GLU A 183 -0.27 -10.09 19.55
CA GLU A 183 -0.40 -11.55 19.51
C GLU A 183 0.82 -12.22 18.87
N VAL A 184 1.32 -11.66 17.77
CA VAL A 184 2.55 -12.14 17.10
C VAL A 184 3.76 -11.99 18.01
N GLU A 185 3.89 -10.88 18.72
CA GLU A 185 4.96 -10.67 19.70
C GLU A 185 4.86 -11.67 20.87
N ALA A 186 3.65 -11.94 21.37
CA ALA A 186 3.43 -12.96 22.40
C ALA A 186 3.75 -14.38 21.91
N LEU A 187 3.42 -14.71 20.67
CA LEU A 187 3.76 -15.99 20.05
C LEU A 187 5.26 -16.15 19.84
N ARG A 188 5.96 -15.09 19.39
CA ARG A 188 7.42 -15.08 19.27
C ARG A 188 8.08 -15.31 20.63
N ALA A 189 7.64 -14.59 21.67
CA ALA A 189 8.16 -14.78 23.02
C ALA A 189 8.00 -16.23 23.52
N ARG A 190 6.85 -16.87 23.23
CA ARG A 190 6.62 -18.28 23.57
C ARG A 190 7.49 -19.24 22.76
N ILE A 191 7.69 -18.98 21.48
CA ILE A 191 8.58 -19.78 20.63
C ILE A 191 10.01 -19.66 21.16
N ASP A 192 10.46 -18.46 21.49
CA ASP A 192 11.79 -18.22 22.06
C ASP A 192 11.96 -18.95 23.41
N GLU A 193 10.93 -18.93 24.27
CA GLU A 193 10.91 -19.69 25.53
C GLU A 193 11.00 -21.21 25.29
N LEU A 194 10.22 -21.75 24.35
CA LEU A 194 10.27 -23.17 23.97
C LEU A 194 11.62 -23.55 23.35
N SER A 195 12.17 -22.70 22.48
CA SER A 195 13.49 -22.87 21.89
C SER A 195 14.59 -22.84 22.95
N HIS A 196 14.46 -21.98 23.96
CA HIS A 196 15.36 -21.97 25.12
C HIS A 196 15.21 -23.24 25.98
N LEU A 197 14.00 -23.77 26.18
CA LEU A 197 13.78 -25.02 26.92
C LEU A 197 14.35 -26.25 26.19
N VAL A 198 14.21 -26.30 24.87
CA VAL A 198 14.79 -27.34 24.00
C VAL A 198 16.31 -27.21 23.92
N GLY A 199 16.83 -25.99 23.78
CA GLY A 199 18.27 -25.71 23.72
C GLY A 199 19.00 -25.88 25.06
N SER A 200 18.30 -25.69 26.19
CA SER A 200 18.85 -25.89 27.53
C SER A 200 18.87 -27.36 27.97
N GLY A 201 18.46 -28.30 27.11
CA GLY A 201 18.64 -29.73 27.35
C GLY A 201 17.91 -30.26 28.59
N THR A 202 16.69 -29.79 28.87
CA THR A 202 15.88 -30.34 29.98
C THR A 202 15.22 -31.66 29.56
N ILE A 203 16.04 -32.67 29.23
CA ILE A 203 15.65 -34.08 29.29
C ILE A 203 15.91 -34.55 30.72
N ARG A 204 15.19 -33.99 31.69
CA ARG A 204 15.08 -34.60 33.01
C ARG A 204 13.75 -34.22 33.63
N SER A 205 12.94 -35.26 33.81
CA SER A 205 11.83 -35.31 34.75
C SER A 205 10.51 -34.66 34.31
N LEU A 206 9.71 -35.43 33.57
CA LEU A 206 8.26 -35.43 33.76
C LEU A 206 7.77 -36.86 34.03
N LYS A 207 7.92 -37.23 35.32
CA LYS A 207 6.89 -37.83 36.19
C LYS A 207 6.36 -39.23 35.85
N THR A 208 6.85 -40.22 36.61
CA THR A 208 5.95 -41.18 37.28
C THR A 208 6.24 -41.18 38.79
N ALA A 209 5.19 -41.07 39.58
CA ALA A 209 5.13 -41.33 41.01
C ALA A 209 3.68 -41.75 41.33
N PRO A 210 3.37 -42.41 42.46
CA PRO A 210 4.13 -43.44 43.19
C PRO A 210 3.24 -44.68 43.49
N ALA A 211 3.82 -45.87 43.65
CA ALA A 211 3.19 -46.94 44.43
C ALA A 211 4.25 -47.94 44.93
N ALA A 212 4.06 -48.34 46.17
CA ALA A 212 4.97 -49.09 47.01
C ALA A 212 5.25 -50.53 46.54
N SER A 213 6.48 -50.99 46.82
CA SER A 213 6.83 -52.15 47.67
C SER A 213 7.96 -53.03 47.09
N ALA A 214 9.18 -52.84 47.64
CA ALA A 214 10.23 -53.80 48.06
C ALA A 214 10.29 -55.27 47.51
N PRO A 215 11.45 -55.99 47.57
CA PRO A 215 12.87 -55.59 47.57
C PRO A 215 13.79 -56.57 46.73
N PRO A 216 15.07 -56.91 47.04
CA PRO A 216 16.21 -56.70 46.13
C PRO A 216 16.90 -58.01 45.65
N GLY A 217 17.37 -58.02 44.41
CA GLY A 217 18.16 -59.13 43.85
C GLY A 217 19.33 -58.59 43.04
N LEU A 218 20.54 -58.87 43.53
CA LEU A 218 21.84 -58.43 43.05
C LEU A 218 22.16 -58.83 41.59
N THR A 219 22.95 -57.97 40.95
CA THR A 219 24.00 -58.28 39.97
C THR A 219 23.60 -58.96 38.65
N ALA A 220 23.58 -58.18 37.56
CA ALA A 220 24.33 -58.47 36.33
C ALA A 220 24.06 -57.38 35.27
N ALA A 221 24.69 -56.22 35.44
CA ALA A 221 25.13 -55.48 34.26
C ALA A 221 26.29 -56.27 33.64
N ALA A 222 26.24 -56.44 32.32
CA ALA A 222 27.23 -57.11 31.46
C ALA A 222 27.13 -58.64 31.35
N GLN A 223 26.15 -59.13 30.59
CA GLN A 223 26.34 -60.12 29.52
C GLN A 223 24.98 -60.54 28.91
N ALA A 224 24.53 -59.81 27.90
CA ALA A 224 23.54 -60.27 26.93
C ALA A 224 23.65 -59.44 25.64
N HIS A 225 24.85 -59.43 25.05
CA HIS A 225 24.94 -59.39 23.60
C HIS A 225 24.84 -60.86 23.14
N LEU A 226 24.07 -61.10 22.08
CA LEU A 226 23.64 -62.40 21.53
C LEU A 226 22.24 -62.81 21.98
N ASP A 227 21.25 -62.08 21.46
CA ASP A 227 20.27 -62.64 20.51
C ASP A 227 19.36 -61.51 20.02
N ALA A 228 19.96 -60.54 19.31
CA ALA A 228 19.17 -59.66 18.46
C ALA A 228 18.62 -60.54 17.34
N SER A 229 17.37 -60.98 17.50
CA SER A 229 16.65 -61.76 16.50
C SER A 229 16.90 -61.13 15.12
N PRO A 230 17.23 -61.91 14.07
CA PRO A 230 17.49 -61.37 12.73
C PRO A 230 16.36 -60.47 12.23
N SER A 231 15.14 -60.69 12.72
CA SER A 231 13.98 -59.82 12.49
C SER A 231 14.17 -58.37 12.98
N THR A 232 14.78 -58.15 14.14
CA THR A 232 15.03 -56.81 14.71
C THR A 232 16.12 -56.05 13.96
N ALA A 233 17.15 -56.77 13.48
CA ALA A 233 18.17 -56.19 12.61
C ALA A 233 17.59 -55.79 11.25
N HIS A 234 16.76 -56.65 10.65
CA HIS A 234 16.09 -56.33 9.38
C HIS A 234 15.12 -55.16 9.49
N PHE A 235 14.42 -55.02 10.62
CA PHE A 235 13.55 -53.87 10.87
C PHE A 235 14.34 -52.56 11.00
N ALA A 236 15.45 -52.58 11.76
CA ALA A 236 16.34 -51.42 11.88
C ALA A 236 16.93 -51.01 10.52
N ASP A 237 17.35 -51.99 9.70
CA ASP A 237 17.83 -51.74 8.33
C ASP A 237 16.74 -51.17 7.42
N ALA A 238 15.51 -51.68 7.50
CA ALA A 238 14.39 -51.16 6.72
C ALA A 238 14.04 -49.72 7.11
N GLN A 239 14.11 -49.40 8.41
CA GLN A 239 13.87 -48.06 8.93
C GLN A 239 14.97 -47.08 8.49
N LEU A 240 16.24 -47.51 8.52
CA LEU A 240 17.36 -46.72 7.99
C LEU A 240 17.19 -46.41 6.50
N ARG A 241 16.80 -47.39 5.68
CA ARG A 241 16.54 -47.18 4.24
C ARG A 241 15.34 -46.27 3.99
N ALA A 242 14.31 -46.33 4.84
CA ALA A 242 13.18 -45.41 4.74
C ALA A 242 13.63 -43.97 5.05
N TYR A 243 14.41 -43.77 6.11
CA TYR A 243 14.97 -42.46 6.44
C TYR A 243 15.89 -41.95 5.33
N GLU A 244 16.77 -42.79 4.79
CA GLU A 244 17.65 -42.42 3.67
C GLU A 244 16.86 -41.92 2.45
N LYS A 245 15.76 -42.61 2.08
CA LYS A 245 14.87 -42.17 1.00
C LYS A 245 14.17 -40.85 1.31
N THR A 246 13.71 -40.64 2.54
CA THR A 246 13.10 -39.37 2.93
C THR A 246 14.10 -38.22 2.90
N VAL A 247 15.34 -38.45 3.33
CA VAL A 247 16.42 -37.45 3.26
C VAL A 247 16.75 -37.14 1.80
N GLN A 248 16.81 -38.13 0.92
CA GLN A 248 17.00 -37.90 -0.52
C GLN A 248 15.86 -37.09 -1.13
N ALA A 249 14.61 -37.41 -0.79
CA ALA A 249 13.44 -36.66 -1.26
C ALA A 249 13.48 -35.19 -0.79
N LEU A 250 13.72 -34.97 0.51
CA LEU A 250 13.85 -33.62 1.07
C LEU A 250 15.01 -32.83 0.45
N ASN A 251 16.16 -33.46 0.21
CA ASN A 251 17.28 -32.81 -0.48
C ASN A 251 16.92 -32.43 -1.92
N SER A 252 16.16 -33.27 -2.63
CA SER A 252 15.72 -32.95 -3.99
C SER A 252 14.73 -31.77 -4.01
N GLU A 253 13.80 -31.72 -3.06
CA GLU A 253 12.88 -30.59 -2.91
C GLU A 253 13.60 -29.30 -2.54
N LEU A 254 14.60 -29.39 -1.64
CA LEU A 254 15.40 -28.23 -1.24
C LEU A 254 16.23 -27.67 -2.40
N SER A 255 16.76 -28.55 -3.27
CA SER A 255 17.44 -28.15 -4.51
C SER A 255 16.49 -27.43 -5.47
N LEU A 256 15.29 -27.99 -5.70
CA LEU A 256 14.28 -27.37 -6.56
C LEU A 256 13.80 -26.03 -6.02
N LEU A 257 13.63 -25.92 -4.70
CA LEU A 257 13.24 -24.67 -4.05
C LEU A 257 14.33 -23.61 -4.22
N HIS A 258 15.61 -23.99 -4.12
CA HIS A 258 16.73 -23.08 -4.34
C HIS A 258 16.78 -22.58 -5.80
N GLU A 259 16.61 -23.48 -6.77
CA GLU A 259 16.51 -23.12 -8.19
C GLU A 259 15.35 -22.18 -8.46
N ASN A 260 14.16 -22.49 -7.94
CA ASN A 260 12.96 -21.65 -8.08
C ASN A 260 13.15 -20.27 -7.46
N TYR A 261 13.73 -20.20 -6.26
CA TYR A 261 14.03 -18.93 -5.61
C TYR A 261 15.04 -18.11 -6.43
N SER A 262 16.07 -18.75 -6.98
CA SER A 262 17.06 -18.07 -7.84
C SER A 262 16.42 -17.52 -9.11
N ALA A 263 15.55 -18.29 -9.76
CA ALA A 263 14.83 -17.88 -10.96
C ALA A 263 13.87 -16.70 -10.65
N LEU A 264 13.14 -16.78 -9.54
CA LEU A 264 12.24 -15.72 -9.09
C LEU A 264 12.99 -14.43 -8.75
N SER A 265 14.14 -14.55 -8.07
CA SER A 265 15.03 -13.43 -7.76
C SER A 265 15.50 -12.74 -9.04
N HIS A 266 15.96 -13.50 -10.03
CA HIS A 266 16.37 -12.96 -11.33
C HIS A 266 15.22 -12.31 -12.10
N ALA A 267 14.03 -12.92 -12.10
CA ALA A 267 12.85 -12.33 -12.72
C ALA A 267 12.49 -10.99 -12.08
N ARG A 268 12.49 -10.92 -10.75
CA ARG A 268 12.23 -9.69 -9.99
C ARG A 268 13.26 -8.60 -10.28
N THR A 269 14.54 -8.94 -10.38
CA THR A 269 15.57 -7.95 -10.75
C THR A 269 15.34 -7.38 -12.16
N ARG A 270 14.98 -8.22 -13.13
CA ARG A 270 14.71 -7.77 -14.50
C ARG A 270 13.49 -6.85 -14.57
N GLU A 271 12.43 -7.18 -13.83
CA GLU A 271 11.24 -6.34 -13.74
C GLU A 271 11.55 -4.98 -13.11
N ALA A 272 12.35 -4.95 -12.04
CA ALA A 272 12.80 -3.71 -11.41
C ALA A 272 13.64 -2.85 -12.37
N ASP A 273 14.52 -3.47 -13.15
CA ASP A 273 15.34 -2.76 -14.14
C ASP A 273 14.52 -2.23 -15.31
N MET A 274 13.54 -3.00 -15.80
CA MET A 274 12.57 -2.53 -16.79
C MET A 274 11.77 -1.33 -16.29
N MET A 275 11.30 -1.37 -15.04
CA MET A 275 10.54 -0.26 -14.44
C MET A 275 11.41 0.99 -14.29
N LYS A 276 12.67 0.84 -13.86
CA LYS A 276 13.63 1.97 -13.82
C LYS A 276 13.87 2.57 -15.20
N GLN A 277 14.03 1.73 -16.22
CA GLN A 277 14.24 2.20 -17.59
C GLN A 277 13.01 2.95 -18.11
N HIS A 278 11.81 2.41 -17.87
CA HIS A 278 10.56 3.09 -18.23
C HIS A 278 10.44 4.46 -17.54
N MET A 279 10.73 4.53 -16.24
CA MET A 279 10.72 5.79 -15.49
C MET A 279 11.70 6.82 -16.07
N ALA A 280 12.91 6.39 -16.41
CA ALA A 280 13.92 7.26 -17.04
C ALA A 280 13.46 7.78 -18.42
N ASP A 281 12.85 6.92 -19.23
CA ASP A 281 12.33 7.31 -20.54
C ASP A 281 11.13 8.24 -20.45
N THR A 282 10.22 8.02 -19.49
CA THR A 282 9.12 8.96 -19.22
C THR A 282 9.63 10.32 -18.73
N GLN A 283 10.65 10.32 -17.87
CA GLN A 283 11.25 11.55 -17.37
C GLN A 283 11.88 12.36 -18.52
N ARG A 284 12.66 11.72 -19.40
CA ARG A 284 13.22 12.39 -20.58
C ARG A 284 12.13 13.00 -21.46
N LYS A 285 11.05 12.26 -21.74
CA LYS A 285 9.92 12.79 -22.53
C LYS A 285 9.29 14.02 -21.87
N HIS A 286 9.15 14.04 -20.55
CA HIS A 286 8.65 15.21 -19.83
C HIS A 286 9.62 16.38 -19.91
N GLU A 287 10.92 16.15 -19.78
CA GLU A 287 11.95 17.19 -19.95
C GLU A 287 11.92 17.78 -21.38
N ASP A 288 11.77 16.94 -22.41
CA ASP A 288 11.62 17.38 -23.80
C ASP A 288 10.35 18.22 -24.01
N GLN A 289 9.22 17.83 -23.41
CA GLN A 289 7.96 18.59 -23.47
C GLN A 289 8.07 19.96 -22.78
N ILE A 290 8.78 20.03 -21.64
CA ILE A 290 9.04 21.29 -20.95
C ILE A 290 9.89 22.20 -21.85
N ALA A 291 10.96 21.67 -22.43
CA ALA A 291 11.82 22.43 -23.34
C ALA A 291 11.05 22.96 -24.57
N GLU A 292 10.11 22.17 -25.12
CA GLU A 292 9.24 22.62 -26.21
C GLU A 292 8.29 23.74 -25.76
N CYS A 293 7.67 23.61 -24.59
CA CYS A 293 6.80 24.64 -24.02
C CYS A 293 7.56 25.96 -23.79
N ASP A 294 8.77 25.88 -23.23
CA ASP A 294 9.63 27.04 -23.00
C ASP A 294 10.03 27.72 -24.32
N ALA A 295 10.34 26.93 -25.37
CA ALA A 295 10.62 27.46 -26.70
C ALA A 295 9.41 28.18 -27.31
N VAL A 296 8.20 27.62 -27.17
CA VAL A 296 6.95 28.25 -27.62
C VAL A 296 6.68 29.53 -26.86
N LEU A 297 6.78 29.51 -25.52
CA LEU A 297 6.59 30.69 -24.67
C LEU A 297 7.60 31.79 -25.00
N GLY A 298 8.86 31.43 -25.28
CA GLY A 298 9.89 32.36 -25.73
C GLY A 298 9.52 33.04 -27.05
N ARG A 299 9.05 32.29 -28.05
CA ARG A 299 8.58 32.86 -29.33
C ARG A 299 7.40 33.81 -29.15
N ILE A 300 6.37 33.39 -28.41
CA ILE A 300 5.18 34.22 -28.15
C ILE A 300 5.56 35.50 -27.41
N SER A 301 6.50 35.42 -26.46
CA SER A 301 6.99 36.59 -25.72
C SER A 301 7.67 37.61 -26.65
N LEU A 302 8.51 37.14 -27.57
CA LEU A 302 9.15 38.00 -28.57
C LEU A 302 8.13 38.64 -29.53
N GLU A 303 7.16 37.87 -30.03
CA GLU A 303 6.10 38.41 -30.88
C GLU A 303 5.27 39.47 -30.15
N LEU A 304 4.97 39.25 -28.87
CA LEU A 304 4.25 40.22 -28.04
C LEU A 304 5.05 41.51 -27.86
N GLU A 305 6.35 41.41 -27.59
CA GLU A 305 7.25 42.57 -27.50
C GLU A 305 7.31 43.36 -28.80
N GLN A 306 7.40 42.66 -29.95
CA GLN A 306 7.35 43.30 -31.26
C GLN A 306 6.04 44.05 -31.49
N LEU A 307 4.89 43.43 -31.19
CA LEU A 307 3.58 44.07 -31.31
C LEU A 307 3.44 45.29 -30.40
N ILE A 308 3.99 45.24 -29.18
CA ILE A 308 4.01 46.38 -28.25
C ILE A 308 4.82 47.54 -28.85
N GLN A 309 6.00 47.26 -29.42
CA GLN A 309 6.84 48.27 -30.06
C GLN A 309 6.16 48.88 -31.29
N GLU A 310 5.58 48.07 -32.17
CA GLU A 310 4.82 48.52 -33.33
C GLU A 310 3.63 49.40 -32.92
N ASN A 311 2.88 48.99 -31.89
CA ASN A 311 1.76 49.77 -31.36
C ASN A 311 2.23 51.13 -30.81
N ALA A 312 3.35 51.15 -30.08
CA ALA A 312 3.94 52.39 -29.57
C ALA A 312 4.35 53.34 -30.71
N GLN A 313 4.95 52.81 -31.78
CA GLN A 313 5.32 53.58 -32.98
C GLN A 313 4.09 54.15 -33.69
N LEU A 314 3.05 53.33 -33.90
CA LEU A 314 1.79 53.77 -34.52
C LEU A 314 1.11 54.86 -33.70
N LYS A 315 1.09 54.71 -32.36
CA LYS A 315 0.56 55.73 -31.45
C LYS A 315 1.34 57.04 -31.54
N HIS A 316 2.66 56.98 -31.67
CA HIS A 316 3.48 58.17 -31.87
C HIS A 316 3.19 58.86 -33.22
N LYS A 317 3.10 58.08 -34.32
CA LYS A 317 2.73 58.61 -35.65
C LYS A 317 1.35 59.28 -35.65
N LEU A 318 0.35 58.66 -35.01
CA LEU A 318 -0.99 59.23 -34.87
C LEU A 318 -0.99 60.57 -34.13
N ARG A 319 -0.22 60.68 -33.05
CA ARG A 319 -0.06 61.96 -32.33
C ARG A 319 0.56 63.04 -33.21
N MET A 320 1.56 62.70 -34.01
CA MET A 320 2.22 63.65 -34.93
C MET A 320 1.28 64.13 -36.04
N VAL A 321 0.40 63.26 -36.55
CA VAL A 321 -0.61 63.64 -37.54
C VAL A 321 -1.70 64.52 -36.91
N SER A 322 -2.19 64.14 -35.72
CA SER A 322 -3.20 64.90 -34.98
C SER A 322 -2.72 66.29 -34.54
N ALA A 323 -1.41 66.48 -34.35
CA ALA A 323 -0.83 67.78 -33.99
C ALA A 323 -0.60 68.72 -35.20
N ARG A 324 -0.80 68.23 -36.43
CA ARG A 324 -0.67 69.00 -37.67
C ARG A 324 -2.02 69.47 -38.25
N GLN A 325 -3.13 69.08 -37.63
CA GLN A 325 -4.48 69.59 -37.92
C GLN A 325 -4.83 70.69 -36.93
#